data_AF-A0AAU2MNU0-F1
#
_entry.id   AF-A0AAU2MNU0-F1
#
_cell.length_a   1.000
_cell.length_b   1.000
_cell.length_c   1.000
_cell.angle_alpha   90.00
_cell.angle_beta   90.00
_cell.angle_gamma   90.00
#
_symmetry.space_group_name_H-M   'P 1'
#
loop_
_entity.id
_entity.type
_entity.pdbx_description
1 polymer ?
#
loop_
_entity_poly.entity_id
_entity_poly.type
_entity_poly.pdbx_seq_one_letter_code
_entity_poly.pdbx_strand_id
1 'polypeptide(L)'
;MSGPCGETVEQQAYLTRYLLDYTAVPLVGQTFLRGVLPTRDAVRIVTGTGDAVAPDALVAYEVPLMDDDDEPVTAPLVLGWTRTLAAGGPPHPDASVMGMALVQVDASAVEPAPPTSTDRVLRVLRTLAWPFTETPPSPPLCGFLLDQQDGMRLYIAVEEADGPVAVDVRLTGALTALLAALPALVHEKERWTPDTDPHCAHAVDLTTW
;
A
#
# COMPACT_ATOMS: atom_id res chain seq x y z
N MET A 1 2.86 -32.35 -4.11
CA MET A 1 1.53 -31.84 -4.50
C MET A 1 1.01 -31.01 -3.34
N SER A 2 1.41 -29.74 -3.29
CA SER A 2 0.80 -28.74 -2.40
C SER A 2 -0.38 -28.18 -3.17
N GLY A 3 -1.60 -28.43 -2.70
CA GLY A 3 -2.82 -28.11 -3.44
C GLY A 3 -3.10 -26.60 -3.50
N PRO A 4 -4.07 -26.18 -4.34
CA PRO A 4 -4.52 -24.78 -4.54
C PRO A 4 -4.88 -23.99 -3.26
N CYS A 5 -4.99 -24.68 -2.12
CA CYS A 5 -5.19 -24.08 -0.80
C CYS A 5 -3.96 -23.27 -0.32
N GLY A 6 -2.74 -23.66 -0.69
CA GLY A 6 -1.51 -22.98 -0.24
C GLY A 6 -1.34 -21.58 -0.85
N GLU A 7 -1.45 -21.49 -2.18
CA GLU A 7 -1.34 -20.24 -2.94
C GLU A 7 -2.43 -19.23 -2.53
N THR A 8 -3.66 -19.72 -2.31
CA THR A 8 -4.77 -18.91 -1.80
C THR A 8 -4.46 -18.29 -0.44
N VAL A 9 -3.91 -19.07 0.50
CA VAL A 9 -3.57 -18.58 1.84
C VAL A 9 -2.44 -17.56 1.78
N GLU A 10 -1.43 -17.78 0.95
CA GLU A 10 -0.33 -16.82 0.76
C GLU A 10 -0.83 -15.49 0.16
N GLN A 11 -1.69 -15.56 -0.84
CA GLN A 11 -2.29 -14.36 -1.45
C GLN A 11 -3.17 -13.61 -0.44
N GLN A 12 -4.03 -14.30 0.32
CA GLN A 12 -4.84 -13.67 1.37
C GLN A 12 -4.00 -13.05 2.49
N ALA A 13 -2.89 -13.70 2.89
CA ALA A 13 -1.95 -13.14 3.85
C ALA A 13 -1.27 -11.88 3.31
N TYR A 14 -0.86 -11.89 2.04
CA TYR A 14 -0.30 -10.73 1.35
C TYR A 14 -1.31 -9.58 1.28
N LEU A 15 -2.55 -9.84 0.85
CA LEU A 15 -3.65 -8.87 0.79
C LEU A 15 -3.91 -8.26 2.17
N THR A 16 -4.04 -9.10 3.20
CA THR A 16 -4.24 -8.66 4.59
C THR A 16 -3.15 -7.70 5.00
N ARG A 17 -1.89 -8.10 4.84
CA ARG A 17 -0.73 -7.29 5.21
C ARG A 17 -0.65 -5.97 4.44
N TYR A 18 -0.97 -5.99 3.15
CA TYR A 18 -1.00 -4.77 2.33
C TYR A 18 -2.10 -3.81 2.77
N LEU A 19 -3.22 -4.31 3.31
CA LEU A 19 -4.36 -3.48 3.65
C LEU A 19 -4.34 -2.95 5.10
N LEU A 20 -3.47 -3.46 5.98
CA LEU A 20 -3.46 -3.13 7.42
C LEU A 20 -3.48 -1.64 7.75
N ASP A 21 -2.72 -0.82 7.01
CA ASP A 21 -2.64 0.62 7.30
C ASP A 21 -4.00 1.33 7.12
N TYR A 22 -4.90 0.78 6.30
CA TYR A 22 -6.24 1.34 6.08
C TYR A 22 -7.22 1.08 7.23
N THR A 23 -6.79 0.40 8.29
CA THR A 23 -7.53 0.39 9.56
C THR A 23 -7.46 1.75 10.27
N ALA A 24 -6.39 2.53 9.99
CA ALA A 24 -6.14 3.85 10.54
C ALA A 24 -6.18 4.96 9.48
N VAL A 25 -5.99 4.63 8.20
CA VAL A 25 -6.11 5.54 7.06
C VAL A 25 -7.45 5.32 6.36
N PRO A 26 -8.23 6.37 6.05
CA PRO A 26 -9.51 6.19 5.35
C PRO A 26 -9.28 5.64 3.95
N LEU A 27 -10.12 4.68 3.55
CA LEU A 27 -10.23 4.19 2.18
C LEU A 27 -10.78 5.31 1.29
N VAL A 28 -11.91 5.88 1.69
CA VAL A 28 -12.58 7.01 1.04
C VAL A 28 -13.43 7.74 2.08
N GLY A 29 -13.39 9.08 2.09
CA GLY A 29 -14.16 9.88 3.06
C GLY A 29 -13.86 9.50 4.51
N GLN A 30 -14.88 9.05 5.24
CA GLN A 30 -14.78 8.56 6.62
C GLN A 30 -14.91 7.02 6.71
N THR A 31 -14.76 6.32 5.59
CA THR A 31 -14.82 4.86 5.52
C THR A 31 -13.42 4.28 5.65
N PHE A 32 -13.25 3.31 6.54
CA PHE A 32 -11.99 2.64 6.85
C PHE A 32 -12.13 1.14 6.64
N LEU A 33 -10.99 0.46 6.58
CA LEU A 33 -10.95 -0.99 6.70
C LEU A 33 -11.29 -1.40 8.14
N ARG A 34 -12.22 -2.34 8.28
CA ARG A 34 -12.65 -2.92 9.57
C ARG A 34 -12.33 -4.39 9.70
N GLY A 35 -12.01 -5.06 8.60
CA GLY A 35 -11.56 -6.43 8.63
C GLY A 35 -11.22 -6.95 7.23
N VAL A 36 -10.42 -7.99 7.20
CA VAL A 36 -10.16 -8.81 6.01
C VAL A 36 -10.52 -10.24 6.42
N LEU A 37 -11.58 -10.80 5.84
CA LEU A 37 -12.05 -12.14 6.17
C LEU A 37 -11.66 -13.11 5.03
N PRO A 38 -10.99 -14.22 5.33
CA PRO A 38 -10.61 -15.20 4.32
C PRO A 38 -11.84 -15.99 3.83
N THR A 39 -11.83 -16.35 2.55
CA THR A 39 -12.74 -17.37 1.99
C THR A 39 -11.94 -18.40 1.19
N ARG A 40 -12.61 -19.30 0.46
CA ARG A 40 -11.90 -20.34 -0.31
C ARG A 40 -11.30 -19.82 -1.62
N ASP A 41 -11.96 -18.86 -2.25
CA ASP A 41 -11.75 -18.41 -3.63
C ASP A 41 -11.88 -16.88 -3.78
N ALA A 42 -12.15 -16.19 -2.67
CA ALA A 42 -12.30 -14.75 -2.60
C ALA A 42 -11.63 -14.21 -1.33
N VAL A 43 -11.66 -12.89 -1.18
CA VAL A 43 -11.36 -12.18 0.06
C VAL A 43 -12.52 -11.26 0.36
N ARG A 44 -12.93 -11.17 1.62
CA ARG A 44 -13.96 -10.23 2.04
C ARG A 44 -13.32 -9.02 2.72
N ILE A 45 -13.47 -7.86 2.10
CA ILE A 45 -13.00 -6.58 2.63
C ILE A 45 -14.14 -5.94 3.39
N VAL A 46 -14.02 -5.88 4.72
CA VAL A 46 -15.03 -5.31 5.60
C VAL A 46 -14.72 -3.84 5.83
N THR A 47 -15.72 -2.97 5.64
CA THR A 47 -15.59 -1.53 5.73
C THR A 47 -16.66 -0.92 6.63
N GLY A 48 -16.37 0.28 7.16
CA GLY A 48 -17.29 1.06 8.00
C GLY A 48 -16.66 2.37 8.49
N THR A 49 -17.37 3.12 9.34
CA THR A 49 -16.83 4.36 9.96
C THR A 49 -15.69 4.07 10.92
N GLY A 50 -14.96 5.12 11.35
CA GLY A 50 -13.88 5.14 12.37
C GLY A 50 -14.05 4.17 13.56
N ASP A 51 -15.28 4.05 14.02
CA ASP A 51 -15.72 3.45 15.27
C ASP A 51 -16.74 2.33 15.08
N ALA A 52 -17.08 1.98 13.83
CA ALA A 52 -18.06 0.95 13.53
C ALA A 52 -17.59 -0.43 14.00
N VAL A 53 -18.36 -1.04 14.90
CA VAL A 53 -18.13 -2.41 15.41
C VAL A 53 -19.38 -3.29 15.24
N ALA A 54 -20.58 -2.69 15.26
CA ALA A 54 -21.83 -3.42 15.11
C ALA A 54 -21.96 -3.98 13.69
N PRO A 55 -22.34 -5.26 13.49
CA PRO A 55 -22.38 -5.89 12.17
C PRO A 55 -23.26 -5.16 11.15
N ASP A 56 -24.37 -4.59 11.58
CA ASP A 56 -25.30 -3.83 10.75
C ASP A 56 -24.76 -2.46 10.29
N ALA A 57 -23.69 -1.97 10.93
CA ALA A 57 -22.96 -0.78 10.53
C ALA A 57 -21.76 -1.10 9.59
N LEU A 58 -21.57 -2.37 9.21
CA LEU A 58 -20.46 -2.84 8.40
C LEU A 58 -20.93 -3.40 7.06
N VAL A 59 -20.10 -3.21 6.04
CA VAL A 59 -20.31 -3.78 4.70
C VAL A 59 -19.09 -4.63 4.34
N ALA A 60 -19.34 -5.88 3.94
CA ALA A 60 -18.35 -6.81 3.42
C ALA A 60 -18.42 -6.86 1.89
N TYR A 61 -17.31 -6.53 1.23
CA TYR A 61 -17.15 -6.68 -0.22
C TYR A 61 -16.39 -7.99 -0.49
N GLU A 62 -17.04 -8.96 -1.12
CA GLU A 62 -16.43 -10.23 -1.52
C GLU A 62 -15.79 -10.07 -2.89
N VAL A 63 -14.46 -9.97 -2.90
CA VAL A 63 -13.63 -9.79 -4.10
C VAL A 63 -13.01 -11.12 -4.48
N PRO A 64 -13.18 -11.61 -5.72
CA PRO A 64 -12.55 -12.85 -6.15
C PRO A 64 -11.02 -12.75 -6.09
N LEU A 65 -10.34 -13.87 -5.82
CA LEU A 65 -8.88 -13.92 -5.76
C LEU A 65 -8.22 -14.04 -7.14
N MET A 66 -9.01 -14.42 -8.15
CA MET A 66 -8.60 -14.54 -9.55
C MET A 66 -9.45 -13.58 -10.38
N ASP A 67 -8.87 -12.98 -11.41
CA ASP A 67 -9.61 -12.21 -12.40
C ASP A 67 -10.14 -13.11 -13.53
N ASP A 68 -10.77 -12.49 -14.54
CA ASP A 68 -11.41 -13.19 -15.65
C ASP A 68 -10.41 -13.93 -16.56
N ASP A 69 -9.13 -13.58 -16.49
CA ASP A 69 -8.04 -14.20 -17.25
C ASP A 69 -7.33 -15.31 -16.43
N ASP A 70 -7.92 -15.73 -15.31
CA ASP A 70 -7.34 -16.66 -14.33
C ASP A 70 -5.98 -16.16 -13.77
N GLU A 71 -5.79 -14.84 -13.68
CA GLU A 71 -4.62 -14.23 -13.04
C GLU A 71 -4.91 -13.83 -11.57
N PRO A 72 -3.95 -13.97 -10.64
CA PRO A 72 -4.14 -13.55 -9.26
C PRO A 72 -4.37 -12.04 -9.13
N VAL A 73 -5.50 -11.66 -8.53
CA VAL A 73 -5.82 -10.27 -8.24
C VAL A 73 -4.78 -9.67 -7.29
N THR A 74 -4.29 -8.49 -7.64
CA THR A 74 -3.30 -7.76 -6.84
C THR A 74 -3.93 -6.93 -5.72
N ALA A 75 -3.19 -6.72 -4.62
CA ALA A 75 -3.67 -5.89 -3.51
C ALA A 75 -4.06 -4.45 -3.90
N PRO A 76 -3.33 -3.75 -4.80
CA PRO A 76 -3.76 -2.47 -5.33
C PRO A 76 -5.11 -2.51 -6.05
N LEU A 77 -5.42 -3.57 -6.80
CA LEU A 77 -6.72 -3.73 -7.48
C LEU A 77 -7.86 -3.92 -6.46
N VAL A 78 -7.68 -4.81 -5.49
CA VAL A 78 -8.65 -5.02 -4.39
C VAL A 78 -8.97 -3.71 -3.67
N LEU A 79 -7.93 -2.92 -3.36
CA LEU A 79 -8.07 -1.61 -2.73
C LEU A 79 -8.84 -0.63 -3.64
N GLY A 80 -8.51 -0.59 -4.93
CA GLY A 80 -9.15 0.26 -5.93
C GLY A 80 -10.65 -0.03 -6.06
N TRP A 81 -11.04 -1.31 -6.23
CA TRP A 81 -12.45 -1.71 -6.28
C TRP A 81 -13.19 -1.39 -4.99
N THR A 82 -12.60 -1.70 -3.83
CA THR A 82 -13.20 -1.39 -2.53
C THR A 82 -13.50 0.10 -2.40
N ARG A 83 -12.60 0.98 -2.87
CA ARG A 83 -12.83 2.43 -2.87
C ARG A 83 -13.94 2.85 -3.81
N THR A 84 -13.97 2.35 -5.04
CA THR A 84 -15.04 2.64 -6.00
C THR A 84 -16.40 2.28 -5.41
N LEU A 85 -16.51 1.08 -4.84
CA LEU A 85 -17.74 0.58 -4.24
C LEU A 85 -18.15 1.35 -2.99
N ALA A 86 -17.19 1.68 -2.11
CA ALA A 86 -17.47 2.47 -0.91
C ALA A 86 -17.83 3.93 -1.22
N ALA A 87 -17.39 4.49 -2.35
CA ALA A 87 -17.71 5.84 -2.78
C ALA A 87 -19.09 5.95 -3.45
N GLY A 88 -19.58 4.87 -4.07
CA GLY A 88 -20.81 4.83 -4.87
C GLY A 88 -22.13 4.93 -4.10
N GLY A 89 -22.10 5.04 -2.76
CA GLY A 89 -23.28 5.00 -1.90
C GLY A 89 -23.56 3.58 -1.37
N PRO A 90 -24.61 3.41 -0.52
CA PRO A 90 -24.90 2.12 0.09
C PRO A 90 -25.21 1.10 -1.02
N PRO A 91 -24.41 0.02 -1.13
CA PRO A 91 -24.65 -0.99 -2.15
C PRO A 91 -25.99 -1.68 -1.89
N HIS A 92 -26.61 -2.24 -2.92
CA HIS A 92 -27.71 -3.18 -2.72
C HIS A 92 -27.07 -4.50 -2.28
N PRO A 93 -27.20 -4.92 -1.01
CA PRO A 93 -26.54 -6.15 -0.57
C PRO A 93 -27.22 -7.34 -1.22
N ASP A 94 -26.43 -8.19 -1.86
CA ASP A 94 -26.92 -9.42 -2.48
C ASP A 94 -27.22 -10.49 -1.42
N ALA A 95 -26.53 -10.39 -0.27
CA ALA A 95 -26.60 -11.35 0.81
C ALA A 95 -26.20 -10.74 2.17
N SER A 96 -26.06 -11.58 3.18
CA SER A 96 -25.52 -11.20 4.49
C SER A 96 -24.51 -12.23 5.00
N VAL A 97 -23.48 -11.77 5.69
CA VAL A 97 -22.48 -12.62 6.35
C VAL A 97 -22.18 -12.11 7.74
N MET A 98 -22.28 -12.98 8.76
CA MET A 98 -22.06 -12.60 10.17
C MET A 98 -22.90 -11.37 10.63
N GLY A 99 -24.09 -11.18 10.05
CA GLY A 99 -24.95 -10.01 10.32
C GLY A 99 -24.57 -8.73 9.59
N MET A 100 -23.52 -8.76 8.76
CA MET A 100 -23.09 -7.66 7.90
C MET A 100 -23.72 -7.78 6.51
N ALA A 101 -23.94 -6.63 5.86
CA ALA A 101 -24.28 -6.58 4.45
C ALA A 101 -23.15 -7.18 3.60
N LEU A 102 -23.46 -8.10 2.68
CA LEU A 102 -22.50 -8.71 1.76
C LEU A 102 -22.78 -8.26 0.34
N VAL A 103 -21.74 -7.78 -0.33
CA VAL A 103 -21.75 -7.36 -1.73
C VAL A 103 -20.77 -8.24 -2.48
N GLN A 104 -21.24 -8.97 -3.49
CA GLN A 104 -20.35 -9.74 -4.35
C GLN A 104 -19.79 -8.80 -5.44
N VAL A 105 -18.47 -8.74 -5.53
CA VAL A 105 -17.81 -7.83 -6.47
C VAL A 105 -17.65 -8.53 -7.82
N ASP A 106 -18.34 -8.00 -8.82
CA ASP A 106 -18.07 -8.30 -10.22
C ASP A 106 -16.89 -7.43 -10.69
N ALA A 107 -15.69 -8.03 -10.71
CA ALA A 107 -14.45 -7.35 -11.09
C ALA A 107 -14.47 -6.83 -12.54
N SER A 108 -15.27 -7.45 -13.42
CA SER A 108 -15.42 -7.06 -14.83
C SER A 108 -16.29 -5.81 -15.01
N ALA A 109 -17.16 -5.53 -14.04
CA ALA A 109 -18.16 -4.45 -14.10
C ALA A 109 -17.75 -3.19 -13.32
N VAL A 110 -16.66 -3.24 -12.54
CA VAL A 110 -16.24 -2.17 -11.65
C VAL A 110 -14.85 -1.67 -12.03
N GLU A 111 -14.76 -0.42 -12.47
CA GLU A 111 -13.46 0.22 -12.66
C GLU A 111 -12.80 0.51 -11.29
N PRO A 112 -11.58 0.03 -11.03
CA PRO A 112 -10.89 0.29 -9.78
C PRO A 112 -10.48 1.76 -9.66
N ALA A 113 -10.69 2.36 -8.48
CA ALA A 113 -10.24 3.72 -8.22
C ALA A 113 -8.69 3.81 -8.35
N PRO A 114 -8.16 4.90 -8.93
CA PRO A 114 -6.72 5.05 -9.10
C PRO A 114 -6.01 5.19 -7.74
N PRO A 115 -4.70 4.85 -7.65
CA PRO A 115 -3.94 5.01 -6.42
C PRO A 115 -3.88 6.47 -5.95
N THR A 116 -4.12 6.67 -4.66
CA THR A 116 -4.03 7.96 -3.97
C THR A 116 -2.57 8.36 -3.69
N SER A 117 -2.34 9.61 -3.28
CA SER A 117 -1.03 10.04 -2.80
C SER A 117 -0.58 9.23 -1.58
N THR A 118 -1.48 8.94 -0.65
CA THR A 118 -1.21 8.10 0.53
C THR A 118 -0.76 6.70 0.14
N ASP A 119 -1.34 6.10 -0.90
CA ASP A 119 -0.95 4.76 -1.36
C ASP A 119 0.50 4.75 -1.88
N ARG A 120 0.88 5.82 -2.58
CA ARG A 120 2.25 5.97 -3.13
C ARG A 120 3.26 6.16 -2.01
N VAL A 121 2.92 6.98 -1.00
CA VAL A 121 3.74 7.14 0.21
C VAL A 121 3.92 5.81 0.93
N LEU A 122 2.82 5.11 1.24
CA LEU A 122 2.86 3.82 1.91
C LEU A 122 3.64 2.80 1.10
N ARG A 123 3.53 2.82 -0.23
CA ARG A 123 4.32 1.95 -1.10
C ARG A 123 5.82 2.18 -0.92
N VAL A 124 6.28 3.43 -0.97
CA VAL A 124 7.70 3.76 -0.75
C VAL A 124 8.17 3.31 0.63
N LEU A 125 7.43 3.72 1.67
CA LEU A 125 7.81 3.43 3.06
C LEU A 125 7.83 1.94 3.35
N ARG A 126 6.84 1.19 2.87
CA ARG A 126 6.81 -0.26 3.01
C ARG A 126 7.99 -0.87 2.28
N THR A 127 8.26 -0.52 1.02
CA THR A 127 9.40 -1.08 0.27
C THR A 127 10.74 -0.86 0.97
N LEU A 128 10.93 0.28 1.64
CA LEU A 128 12.20 0.62 2.29
C LEU A 128 12.28 0.20 3.77
N ALA A 129 11.17 -0.17 4.41
CA ALA A 129 11.13 -0.50 5.84
C ALA A 129 10.54 -1.88 6.18
N TRP A 130 9.80 -2.54 5.28
CA TRP A 130 9.02 -3.76 5.54
C TRP A 130 8.92 -4.72 4.32
N PRO A 131 8.85 -6.05 4.50
CA PRO A 131 9.01 -6.77 5.76
C PRO A 131 10.47 -6.84 6.14
N PHE A 132 10.70 -7.00 7.43
CA PHE A 132 12.01 -7.40 7.84
C PHE A 132 11.96 -8.43 8.97
N THR A 133 12.48 -9.65 8.72
CA THR A 133 12.39 -10.79 9.66
C THR A 133 13.73 -11.17 10.33
N GLU A 134 14.89 -10.92 9.72
CA GLU A 134 16.26 -11.27 10.25
C GLU A 134 17.42 -10.21 10.07
N THR A 135 17.84 -9.81 8.85
CA THR A 135 18.70 -8.63 8.47
C THR A 135 18.04 -7.30 7.94
N PRO A 136 18.03 -6.16 8.66
CA PRO A 136 17.35 -4.92 8.23
C PRO A 136 17.65 -4.46 6.78
N PRO A 137 16.73 -3.73 6.12
CA PRO A 137 16.98 -3.18 4.78
C PRO A 137 18.30 -2.41 4.75
N SER A 138 19.09 -2.65 3.71
CA SER A 138 20.37 -1.99 3.49
C SER A 138 20.33 -1.29 2.13
N PRO A 139 20.50 0.05 2.09
CA PRO A 139 20.71 0.94 3.23
C PRO A 139 19.41 1.20 4.03
N PRO A 140 19.49 1.41 5.36
CA PRO A 140 18.29 1.59 6.19
C PRO A 140 17.68 3.00 6.04
N LEU A 141 16.35 3.03 5.98
CA LEU A 141 15.56 4.27 6.06
C LEU A 141 15.50 4.77 7.52
N CYS A 142 16.10 5.93 7.78
CA CYS A 142 16.12 6.58 9.10
C CYS A 142 14.91 7.51 9.34
N GLY A 143 14.32 8.04 8.27
CA GLY A 143 13.19 8.95 8.36
C GLY A 143 12.68 9.38 7.00
N PHE A 144 11.60 10.15 6.98
CA PHE A 144 11.06 10.75 5.77
C PHE A 144 10.32 12.05 6.06
N LEU A 145 10.19 12.89 5.04
CA LEU A 145 9.35 14.08 5.05
C LEU A 145 8.60 14.17 3.73
N LEU A 146 7.30 14.42 3.78
CA LEU A 146 6.51 14.70 2.58
C LEU A 146 6.74 16.15 2.16
N ASP A 147 6.97 16.37 0.87
CA ASP A 147 7.06 17.69 0.27
C ASP A 147 5.77 17.99 -0.53
N GLN A 148 5.63 19.23 -1.00
CA GLN A 148 4.57 19.60 -1.93
C GLN A 148 4.73 18.86 -3.27
N GLN A 149 3.65 18.86 -4.07
CA GLN A 149 3.66 18.37 -5.46
C GLN A 149 4.08 16.90 -5.67
N ASP A 150 3.64 16.00 -4.79
CA ASP A 150 3.98 14.57 -4.84
C ASP A 150 5.48 14.27 -4.63
N GLY A 151 6.19 15.18 -3.96
CA GLY A 151 7.58 15.00 -3.54
C GLY A 151 7.69 14.31 -2.18
N MET A 152 8.80 13.62 -1.96
CA MET A 152 9.14 13.01 -0.68
C MET A 152 10.65 13.02 -0.49
N ARG A 153 11.09 13.52 0.67
CA ARG A 153 12.48 13.42 1.12
C ARG A 153 12.65 12.19 1.99
N LEU A 154 13.61 11.34 1.65
CA LEU A 154 13.98 10.13 2.38
C LEU A 154 15.32 10.36 3.08
N TYR A 155 15.45 9.96 4.34
CA TYR A 155 16.72 10.04 5.06
C TYR A 155 17.30 8.63 5.16
N ILE A 156 18.39 8.37 4.46
CA ILE A 156 18.98 7.05 4.31
C ILE A 156 20.37 7.04 4.96
N ALA A 157 20.64 6.10 5.87
CA ALA A 157 21.99 5.98 6.41
C ALA A 157 22.87 5.19 5.44
N VAL A 158 24.02 5.78 5.10
CA VAL A 158 25.08 5.15 4.31
C VAL A 158 26.36 5.19 5.12
N GLU A 159 27.19 4.15 5.00
CA GLU A 159 28.40 4.02 5.82
C GLU A 159 29.46 5.08 5.48
N GLU A 160 29.42 5.62 4.26
CA GLU A 160 30.43 6.55 3.76
C GLU A 160 30.17 8.02 4.12
N ALA A 161 29.07 8.33 4.78
CA ALA A 161 28.70 9.68 5.20
C ALA A 161 28.68 9.81 6.73
N ASP A 162 29.04 10.98 7.25
CA ASP A 162 29.04 11.29 8.69
C ASP A 162 27.63 11.47 9.30
N GLY A 163 26.58 11.25 8.49
CA GLY A 163 25.18 11.34 8.85
C GLY A 163 24.29 10.84 7.70
N PRO A 164 22.95 10.84 7.85
CA PRO A 164 22.04 10.40 6.80
C PRO A 164 22.24 11.20 5.51
N VAL A 165 22.04 10.54 4.38
CA VAL A 165 21.89 11.19 3.07
C VAL A 165 20.39 11.41 2.82
N ALA A 166 20.02 12.67 2.61
CA ALA A 166 18.68 13.03 2.16
C ALA A 166 18.54 12.68 0.67
N VAL A 167 17.46 12.03 0.29
CA VAL A 167 17.14 11.68 -1.09
C VAL A 167 15.77 12.20 -1.45
N ASP A 168 15.72 13.16 -2.36
CA ASP A 168 14.48 13.76 -2.84
C ASP A 168 13.94 12.94 -4.03
N VAL A 169 12.72 12.41 -3.89
CA VAL A 169 12.08 11.55 -4.88
C VAL A 169 10.69 12.08 -5.25
N ARG A 170 10.24 11.77 -6.47
CA ARG A 170 8.83 11.93 -6.85
C ARG A 170 8.07 10.64 -6.63
N LEU A 171 6.86 10.77 -6.09
CA LEU A 171 5.93 9.65 -5.87
C LEU A 171 5.21 9.20 -7.16
N THR A 172 5.45 9.89 -8.28
CA THR A 172 4.88 9.63 -9.61
C THR A 172 5.96 9.17 -10.59
N GLY A 173 5.57 8.55 -11.71
CA GLY A 173 6.49 8.13 -12.75
C GLY A 173 7.07 6.75 -12.48
N ALA A 174 8.38 6.57 -12.72
CA ALA A 174 9.06 5.28 -12.67
C ALA A 174 9.42 4.82 -11.24
N LEU A 175 8.51 5.01 -10.27
CA LEU A 175 8.75 4.79 -8.84
C LEU A 175 9.29 3.39 -8.52
N THR A 176 8.80 2.34 -9.20
CA THR A 176 9.31 0.97 -9.03
C THR A 176 10.80 0.86 -9.37
N ALA A 177 11.19 1.44 -10.51
CA ALA A 177 12.57 1.39 -11.00
C ALA A 177 13.49 2.23 -10.10
N LEU A 178 13.00 3.40 -9.66
CA LEU A 178 13.71 4.23 -8.71
C LEU A 178 13.95 3.50 -7.39
N LEU A 179 12.93 2.90 -6.78
CA LEU A 179 13.09 2.15 -5.51
C LEU A 179 14.06 0.98 -5.63
N ALA A 180 14.12 0.33 -6.81
CA ALA A 180 15.08 -0.74 -7.07
C ALA A 180 16.52 -0.22 -7.25
N ALA A 181 16.70 0.96 -7.83
CA ALA A 181 18.01 1.58 -8.05
C ALA A 181 18.52 2.35 -6.82
N LEU A 182 17.62 2.80 -5.95
CA LEU A 182 17.92 3.66 -4.80
C LEU A 182 19.07 3.14 -3.92
N PRO A 183 19.17 1.85 -3.58
CA PRO A 183 20.30 1.33 -2.81
C PRO A 183 21.65 1.58 -3.47
N ALA A 184 21.74 1.57 -4.80
CA ALA A 184 22.99 1.87 -5.51
C ALA A 184 23.22 3.39 -5.61
N LEU A 185 22.17 4.14 -5.99
CA LEU A 185 22.27 5.58 -6.27
C LEU A 185 22.71 6.39 -5.05
N VAL A 186 22.30 6.00 -3.85
CA VAL A 186 22.64 6.75 -2.63
C VAL A 186 24.13 6.65 -2.28
N HIS A 187 24.87 5.64 -2.78
CA HIS A 187 26.32 5.52 -2.60
C HIS A 187 27.13 6.28 -3.68
N GLU A 188 26.50 6.83 -4.72
CA GLU A 188 27.17 7.60 -5.77
C GLU A 188 27.55 9.00 -5.26
N LYS A 189 28.74 9.13 -4.68
CA LYS A 189 29.26 10.37 -4.07
C LYS A 189 29.30 11.55 -5.03
N GLU A 190 29.38 11.30 -6.34
CA GLU A 190 29.35 12.34 -7.37
C GLU A 190 27.98 13.05 -7.44
N ARG A 191 26.92 12.42 -6.92
CA ARG A 191 25.59 13.02 -6.82
C ARG A 191 25.37 13.79 -5.52
N TRP A 192 26.27 13.64 -4.55
CA TRP A 192 26.09 14.24 -3.24
C TRP A 192 26.34 15.73 -3.29
N THR A 193 25.39 16.48 -2.75
CA THR A 193 25.48 17.92 -2.59
C THR A 193 25.36 18.29 -1.11
N PRO A 194 26.05 19.33 -0.64
CA PRO A 194 25.78 19.89 0.69
C PRO A 194 24.36 20.43 0.75
N ASP A 195 23.66 20.20 1.86
CA ASP A 195 22.33 20.75 2.14
C ASP A 195 22.37 21.54 3.47
N THR A 196 21.43 22.46 3.64
CA THR A 196 21.17 23.18 4.90
C THR A 196 20.27 22.42 5.87
N ASP A 197 19.66 21.32 5.44
CA ASP A 197 18.83 20.45 6.28
C ASP A 197 19.63 19.87 7.46
N PRO A 198 19.25 20.17 8.71
CA PRO A 198 19.98 19.72 9.89
C PRO A 198 19.91 18.21 10.13
N HIS A 199 19.08 17.47 9.38
CA HIS A 199 18.89 16.03 9.52
C HIS A 199 19.74 15.19 8.56
N CYS A 200 20.52 15.81 7.68
CA CYS A 200 21.38 15.10 6.72
C CYS A 200 22.79 15.72 6.61
N ALA A 201 23.75 14.90 6.20
CA ALA A 201 25.09 15.36 5.84
C ALA A 201 25.17 15.79 4.36
N HIS A 202 24.41 15.11 3.50
CA HIS A 202 24.36 15.34 2.06
C HIS A 202 22.94 15.15 1.53
N ALA A 203 22.65 15.76 0.39
CA ALA A 203 21.43 15.56 -0.37
C ALA A 203 21.71 15.02 -1.78
N VAL A 204 20.79 14.19 -2.26
CA VAL A 204 20.72 13.66 -3.62
C VAL A 204 19.34 13.97 -4.19
N ASP A 205 19.29 14.71 -5.30
CA ASP A 205 18.06 14.97 -6.02
C ASP A 205 17.81 13.88 -7.08
N LEU A 206 16.77 13.07 -6.87
CA LEU A 206 16.28 12.04 -7.80
C LEU A 206 14.87 12.38 -8.31
N THR A 207 14.46 13.64 -8.25
CA THR A 207 13.11 14.06 -8.67
C THR A 207 12.87 13.94 -10.17
N THR A 208 13.93 13.84 -10.98
CA THR A 208 13.87 13.70 -12.44
C THR A 208 14.23 12.30 -12.97
N TRP A 209 14.23 11.28 -12.10
CA TRP A 209 14.60 9.90 -12.44
C TRP A 209 13.55 9.18 -13.31
#